data_AF-A0A534LCG6-F1
#
_entry.id   AF-A0A534LCG6-F1
#
_cell.length_a   1.000
_cell.length_b   1.000
_cell.length_c   1.000
_cell.angle_alpha   90.00
_cell.angle_beta   90.00
_cell.angle_gamma   90.00
#
_symmetry.space_group_name_H-M   'P 1'
#
loop_
_entity.id
_entity.type
_entity.pdbx_description
1 polymer ?
#
loop_
_entity_poly.entity_id
_entity_poly.type
_entity_poly.pdbx_seq_one_letter_code
_entity_poly.pdbx_strand_id
1 'polypeptide(L)'
;MLRTRPSITELAFLVCGVLIVLVGWVADFLGLFEIASQPTGHGSSTTFPLRLFMTMFGVAFSTIGVGFENFPQILLGGDRAKRFIVALLFLADGSLHLYAFNDHIGDPFSAAFFAFFSAVQLAAAFVIPYTKYRLESLWLAITVFLILAYIVTRTMAIWPIGFVEEVEPLGIVSKLVELVTVLVLVSLLQSDRASRRQPMPVASPSDR
;
A
#
# COMPACT_ATOMS: atom_id res chain seq x y z
N MET A 1 -10.29 0.74 25.04
CA MET A 1 -9.11 1.60 24.77
C MET A 1 -8.49 1.16 23.45
N LEU A 2 -8.28 2.05 22.48
CA LEU A 2 -7.56 1.72 21.25
C LEU A 2 -6.07 1.52 21.58
N ARG A 3 -5.49 0.40 21.12
CA ARG A 3 -4.06 0.13 21.26
C ARG A 3 -3.29 1.07 20.33
N THR A 4 -2.37 1.85 20.87
CA THR A 4 -1.57 2.85 20.12
C THR A 4 -0.21 2.32 19.67
N ARG A 5 0.06 1.03 19.91
CA ARG A 5 1.32 0.36 19.55
C ARG A 5 1.06 -1.08 19.10
N PRO A 6 1.82 -1.60 18.13
CA PRO A 6 1.73 -3.00 17.73
C PRO A 6 2.10 -3.94 18.89
N SER A 7 1.57 -5.16 18.87
CA SER A 7 2.16 -6.26 19.65
C SER A 7 3.51 -6.68 19.06
N ILE A 8 4.31 -7.39 19.84
CA ILE A 8 5.58 -7.94 19.33
C ILE A 8 5.32 -8.97 18.23
N THR A 9 4.24 -9.76 18.34
CA THR A 9 3.80 -10.72 17.33
C THR A 9 3.38 -10.01 16.05
N GLU A 10 2.49 -9.01 16.13
CA GLU A 10 2.07 -8.20 14.97
C GLU A 10 3.28 -7.60 14.25
N LEU A 11 4.18 -6.99 15.01
CA LEU A 11 5.38 -6.36 14.47
C LEU A 11 6.30 -7.39 13.82
N ALA A 12 6.54 -8.54 14.45
CA ALA A 12 7.38 -9.59 13.90
C ALA A 12 6.86 -10.11 12.56
N PHE A 13 5.56 -10.40 12.47
CA PHE A 13 4.94 -10.85 11.22
C PHE A 13 4.93 -9.76 10.13
N LEU A 14 4.68 -8.50 10.50
CA LEU A 14 4.72 -7.39 9.55
C LEU A 14 6.14 -7.15 9.02
N VAL A 15 7.15 -7.17 9.90
CA VAL A 15 8.56 -7.06 9.52
C VAL A 15 8.99 -8.24 8.65
N CYS A 16 8.64 -9.47 9.02
CA CYS A 16 8.92 -10.64 8.20
C CYS A 16 8.24 -10.55 6.83
N GLY A 17 7.01 -10.06 6.76
CA GLY A 17 6.32 -9.82 5.50
C GLY A 17 7.05 -8.81 4.60
N VAL A 18 7.52 -7.70 5.17
CA VAL A 18 8.36 -6.72 4.46
C VAL A 18 9.69 -7.34 4.02
N LEU A 19 10.33 -8.16 4.86
CA LEU A 19 11.57 -8.84 4.50
C LEU A 19 11.38 -9.81 3.32
N ILE A 20 10.25 -10.53 3.26
CA ILE A 20 9.91 -11.39 2.11
C ILE A 20 9.83 -10.56 0.83
N VAL A 21 9.14 -9.41 0.88
CA VAL A 21 9.06 -8.48 -0.26
C VAL A 21 10.45 -7.98 -0.66
N LEU A 22 11.26 -7.55 0.31
CA LEU A 22 12.60 -7.03 0.05
C LEU A 22 13.52 -8.08 -0.56
N VAL A 23 13.48 -9.33 -0.09
CA VAL A 23 14.23 -10.44 -0.70
C VAL A 23 13.81 -10.64 -2.15
N GLY A 24 12.50 -10.66 -2.42
CA GLY A 24 11.98 -10.75 -3.78
C GLY A 24 12.39 -9.57 -4.66
N TRP A 25 12.35 -8.36 -4.12
CA TRP A 25 12.75 -7.14 -4.81
C TRP A 25 14.25 -7.09 -5.13
N VAL A 26 15.11 -7.48 -4.17
CA VAL A 26 16.55 -7.60 -4.39
C VAL A 26 16.86 -8.68 -5.43
N ALA A 27 16.18 -9.83 -5.38
CA ALA A 27 16.36 -10.87 -6.39
C ALA A 27 15.98 -10.39 -7.80
N ASP A 28 14.86 -9.67 -7.92
CA ASP A 28 14.43 -9.06 -9.19
C ASP A 28 15.43 -8.01 -9.67
N PHE A 29 15.92 -7.15 -8.77
CA PHE A 29 16.93 -6.13 -9.06
C PHE A 29 18.24 -6.73 -9.56
N LEU A 30 18.76 -7.75 -8.87
CA LEU A 30 19.99 -8.44 -9.26
C LEU A 30 19.82 -9.16 -10.61
N GLY A 31 18.62 -9.69 -10.87
CA GLY A 31 18.27 -10.31 -12.15
C GLY A 31 18.40 -9.37 -13.35
N LEU A 32 18.20 -8.05 -13.17
CA LEU A 32 18.41 -7.07 -14.24
C LEU A 32 19.86 -7.06 -14.77
N PHE A 33 20.85 -7.23 -13.87
CA PHE A 33 22.26 -7.24 -14.25
C PHE A 33 22.67 -8.56 -14.88
N GLU A 34 22.05 -9.67 -14.48
CA GLU A 34 22.29 -10.98 -15.07
C GLU A 34 21.72 -11.07 -16.50
N ILE A 35 20.53 -10.51 -16.74
CA ILE A 35 19.91 -10.45 -18.08
C ILE A 35 20.72 -9.54 -19.02
N ALA A 36 21.23 -8.40 -18.54
CA ALA A 36 22.08 -7.51 -19.33
C ALA A 36 23.42 -8.17 -19.78
N SER A 37 23.81 -9.26 -19.11
CA SER A 37 25.03 -10.02 -19.43
C SER A 37 24.85 -11.16 -20.43
N GLN A 38 23.62 -11.49 -20.83
CA GLN A 38 23.33 -12.59 -21.77
C GLN A 38 22.77 -12.11 -23.12
N PRO A 39 23.34 -12.51 -24.28
CA PRO A 39 22.96 -11.96 -25.60
C PRO A 39 21.58 -12.39 -26.11
N THR A 40 20.94 -13.39 -25.49
CA THR A 40 19.72 -14.03 -26.00
C THR A 40 18.86 -14.55 -24.84
N GLY A 41 17.86 -13.79 -24.38
CA GLY A 41 16.95 -14.29 -23.34
C GLY A 41 15.71 -13.43 -23.13
N HIS A 42 14.53 -14.05 -23.20
CA HIS A 42 13.19 -13.45 -23.08
C HIS A 42 12.96 -12.72 -21.73
N GLY A 43 13.33 -11.44 -21.64
CA GLY A 43 13.78 -10.83 -20.37
C GLY A 43 12.86 -9.87 -19.60
N SER A 44 11.58 -9.66 -19.93
CA SER A 44 10.72 -8.77 -19.11
C SER A 44 9.40 -9.39 -18.63
N SER A 45 8.86 -10.40 -19.32
CA SER A 45 7.59 -11.05 -18.96
C SER A 45 7.72 -12.21 -17.97
N THR A 46 8.94 -12.68 -17.68
CA THR A 46 9.20 -13.85 -16.83
C THR A 46 9.25 -13.53 -15.34
N THR A 47 9.46 -12.27 -14.95
CA THR A 47 9.59 -11.85 -13.55
C THR A 47 8.25 -11.44 -12.91
N PHE A 48 7.24 -11.09 -13.70
CA PHE A 48 5.92 -10.67 -13.19
C PHE A 48 5.29 -11.66 -12.18
N PRO A 49 5.28 -13.00 -12.43
CA PRO A 49 4.77 -13.96 -11.46
C PRO A 49 5.53 -13.94 -10.13
N LEU A 50 6.86 -13.81 -10.16
CA LEU A 50 7.70 -13.72 -8.96
C LEU A 50 7.35 -12.48 -8.14
N ARG A 51 7.23 -11.32 -8.80
CA ARG A 51 6.90 -10.03 -8.17
C ARG A 51 5.55 -10.09 -7.45
N LEU A 52 4.55 -10.65 -8.13
CA LEU A 52 3.22 -10.84 -7.56
C LEU A 52 3.24 -11.83 -6.40
N PHE A 53 3.91 -12.97 -6.56
CA PHE A 53 4.01 -14.01 -5.54
C PHE A 53 4.67 -13.48 -4.26
N MET A 54 5.82 -12.82 -4.38
CA MET A 54 6.54 -12.27 -3.22
C MET A 54 5.74 -11.18 -2.52
N THR A 55 5.06 -10.30 -3.28
CA THR A 55 4.13 -9.31 -2.72
C THR A 55 3.01 -9.97 -1.94
N MET A 56 2.31 -10.94 -2.55
CA MET A 56 1.20 -11.64 -1.91
C MET A 56 1.64 -12.41 -0.67
N PHE A 57 2.79 -13.10 -0.72
CA PHE A 57 3.33 -13.81 0.45
C PHE A 57 3.68 -12.86 1.58
N GLY A 58 4.33 -11.73 1.29
CA GLY A 58 4.65 -10.71 2.30
C GLY A 58 3.40 -10.13 2.96
N VAL A 59 2.38 -9.81 2.17
CA VAL A 59 1.08 -9.31 2.66
C VAL A 59 0.33 -10.38 3.47
N ALA A 60 0.28 -11.61 2.98
CA ALA A 60 -0.38 -12.71 3.68
C ALA A 60 0.28 -13.00 5.04
N PHE A 61 1.61 -13.04 5.09
CA PHE A 61 2.35 -13.24 6.33
C PHE A 61 2.08 -12.10 7.32
N SER A 62 2.10 -10.86 6.86
CA SER A 62 1.74 -9.70 7.68
C SER A 62 0.30 -9.78 8.21
N THR A 63 -0.63 -10.25 7.37
CA THR A 63 -2.04 -10.42 7.73
C THR A 63 -2.23 -11.46 8.83
N ILE A 64 -1.47 -12.57 8.80
CA ILE A 64 -1.53 -13.62 9.84
C ILE A 64 -1.23 -13.04 11.23
N GLY A 65 -0.17 -12.24 11.36
CA GLY A 65 0.18 -11.62 12.65
C GLY A 65 -0.89 -10.66 13.18
N VAL A 66 -1.44 -9.83 12.28
CA VAL A 66 -2.55 -8.92 12.62
C VAL A 66 -3.79 -9.71 13.03
N GLY A 67 -4.14 -10.75 12.26
CA GLY A 67 -5.28 -11.61 12.50
C GLY A 67 -5.18 -12.36 13.83
N PHE A 68 -4.03 -12.96 14.14
CA PHE A 68 -3.82 -13.72 15.37
C PHE A 68 -4.04 -12.86 16.63
N GLU A 69 -3.52 -11.63 16.64
CA GLU A 69 -3.54 -10.76 17.82
C GLU A 69 -4.81 -9.89 17.93
N ASN A 70 -5.47 -9.61 16.80
CA ASN A 70 -6.64 -8.72 16.76
C ASN A 70 -7.93 -9.42 16.33
N PHE A 71 -7.97 -10.76 16.29
CA PHE A 71 -9.12 -11.51 15.78
C PHE A 71 -10.46 -11.03 16.35
N PRO A 72 -10.63 -10.88 17.68
CA PRO A 72 -11.89 -10.42 18.25
C PRO A 72 -12.21 -8.96 17.86
N GLN A 73 -11.21 -8.08 17.83
CA GLN A 73 -11.41 -6.66 17.50
C GLN A 73 -11.68 -6.44 16.01
N ILE A 74 -11.17 -7.30 15.13
CA ILE A 74 -11.46 -7.29 13.69
C ILE A 74 -12.91 -7.74 13.46
N LEU A 75 -13.37 -8.77 14.16
CA LEU A 75 -14.75 -9.26 14.05
C LEU A 75 -15.78 -8.29 14.66
N LEU A 76 -15.41 -7.56 15.70
CA LEU A 76 -16.33 -6.69 16.45
C LEU A 76 -16.24 -5.20 16.07
N GLY A 77 -15.21 -4.77 15.33
CA GLY A 77 -14.91 -3.37 15.09
C GLY A 77 -14.68 -3.03 13.62
N GLY A 78 -15.66 -2.40 12.97
CA GLY A 78 -15.59 -2.03 11.55
C GLY A 78 -14.41 -1.10 11.21
N ASP A 79 -14.24 0.00 11.94
CA ASP A 79 -13.24 1.01 11.54
C ASP A 79 -11.81 0.60 11.86
N ARG A 80 -11.59 -0.20 12.90
CA ARG A 80 -10.24 -0.73 13.20
C ARG A 80 -9.84 -1.79 12.18
N ALA A 81 -10.75 -2.69 11.80
CA ALA A 81 -10.52 -3.64 10.72
C ALA A 81 -10.19 -2.92 9.40
N LYS A 82 -10.96 -1.88 9.05
CA LYS A 82 -10.69 -1.06 7.85
C LYS A 82 -9.30 -0.42 7.88
N ARG A 83 -8.83 0.10 9.02
CA ARG A 83 -7.46 0.66 9.13
C ARG A 83 -6.37 -0.38 8.87
N PHE A 84 -6.54 -1.60 9.39
CA PHE A 84 -5.62 -2.70 9.07
C PHE A 84 -5.70 -3.11 7.61
N ILE A 85 -6.90 -3.13 7.01
CA ILE A 85 -7.06 -3.39 5.57
C ILE A 85 -6.30 -2.34 4.75
N VAL A 86 -6.47 -1.05 5.05
CA VAL A 86 -5.71 0.03 4.37
C VAL A 86 -4.21 -0.18 4.55
N ALA A 87 -3.74 -0.50 5.76
CA ALA A 87 -2.33 -0.75 6.00
C ALA A 87 -1.77 -1.92 5.16
N LEU A 88 -2.51 -3.02 5.05
CA LEU A 88 -2.13 -4.17 4.25
C LEU A 88 -2.17 -3.89 2.74
N LEU A 89 -3.13 -3.07 2.29
CA LEU A 89 -3.19 -2.61 0.89
C LEU A 89 -2.05 -1.64 0.56
N PHE A 90 -1.67 -0.77 1.49
CA PHE A 90 -0.49 0.10 1.38
C PHE A 90 0.81 -0.71 1.36
N LEU A 91 0.91 -1.78 2.16
CA LEU A 91 2.02 -2.73 2.06
C LEU A 91 2.05 -3.38 0.68
N ALA A 92 0.91 -3.87 0.18
CA ALA A 92 0.82 -4.50 -1.12
C ALA A 92 1.24 -3.55 -2.24
N ASP A 93 0.62 -2.38 -2.34
CA ASP A 93 0.88 -1.42 -3.41
C ASP A 93 2.27 -0.78 -3.31
N GLY A 94 2.73 -0.47 -2.10
CA GLY A 94 4.10 -0.02 -1.87
C GLY A 94 5.15 -1.04 -2.31
N SER A 95 4.86 -2.34 -2.18
CA SER A 95 5.69 -3.42 -2.71
C SER A 95 5.69 -3.43 -4.25
N LEU A 96 4.54 -3.25 -4.88
CA LEU A 96 4.43 -3.16 -6.34
C LEU A 96 5.19 -1.95 -6.90
N HIS A 97 5.11 -0.80 -6.24
CA HIS A 97 5.90 0.38 -6.58
C HIS A 97 7.41 0.16 -6.40
N LEU A 98 7.82 -0.67 -5.43
CA LEU A 98 9.21 -1.05 -5.27
C LEU A 98 9.71 -1.87 -6.47
N TYR A 99 8.89 -2.78 -7.00
CA TYR A 99 9.21 -3.48 -8.26
C TYR A 99 9.17 -2.54 -9.48
N ALA A 100 8.23 -1.60 -9.53
CA ALA A 100 8.19 -0.61 -10.61
C ALA A 100 9.44 0.30 -10.61
N PHE A 101 10.05 0.56 -9.46
CA PHE A 101 11.35 1.23 -9.38
C PHE A 101 12.44 0.50 -10.19
N ASN A 102 12.49 -0.83 -10.13
CA ASN A 102 13.46 -1.61 -10.91
C ASN A 102 13.25 -1.42 -12.41
N ASP A 103 11.99 -1.42 -12.85
CA ASP A 103 11.63 -1.24 -14.27
C ASP A 103 12.02 0.15 -14.81
N HIS A 104 12.05 1.16 -13.93
CA HIS A 104 12.30 2.56 -14.32
C HIS A 104 13.70 3.05 -13.93
N ILE A 105 14.64 2.17 -13.54
CA ILE A 105 15.96 2.62 -13.07
C ILE A 105 16.77 3.40 -14.12
N GLY A 106 16.44 3.21 -15.40
CA GLY A 106 17.00 3.98 -16.51
C GLY A 106 16.49 5.42 -16.64
N ASP A 107 15.35 5.75 -16.01
CA ASP A 107 14.79 7.09 -15.95
C ASP A 107 14.83 7.64 -14.50
N PRO A 108 15.74 8.58 -14.18
CA PRO A 108 15.93 9.05 -12.81
C PRO A 108 14.68 9.64 -12.17
N PHE A 109 13.79 10.28 -12.96
CA PHE A 109 12.59 10.89 -12.43
C PHE A 109 11.57 9.84 -12.00
N SER A 110 11.25 8.88 -12.88
CA SER A 110 10.33 7.79 -12.58
C SER A 110 10.87 6.89 -11.46
N ALA A 111 12.17 6.57 -11.48
CA ALA A 111 12.82 5.86 -10.38
C ALA A 111 12.65 6.58 -9.05
N ALA A 112 12.95 7.88 -8.98
CA ALA A 112 12.78 8.66 -7.76
C ALA A 112 11.31 8.71 -7.29
N PHE A 113 10.36 8.83 -8.21
CA PHE A 113 8.94 8.80 -7.92
C PHE A 113 8.53 7.48 -7.24
N PHE A 114 8.87 6.34 -7.84
CA PHE A 114 8.52 5.03 -7.30
C PHE A 114 9.25 4.75 -5.98
N ALA A 115 10.53 5.12 -5.85
CA ALA A 115 11.27 4.99 -4.60
C ALA A 115 10.62 5.79 -3.47
N PHE A 116 10.19 7.02 -3.74
CA PHE A 116 9.53 7.86 -2.74
C PHE A 116 8.18 7.28 -2.31
N PHE A 117 7.29 6.97 -3.26
CA PHE A 117 5.94 6.52 -2.92
C PHE A 117 5.91 5.10 -2.35
N SER A 118 6.77 4.19 -2.80
CA SER A 118 6.95 2.88 -2.15
C SER A 118 7.38 3.05 -0.69
N ALA A 119 8.40 3.86 -0.41
CA ALA A 119 8.85 4.12 0.96
C ALA A 119 7.75 4.74 1.84
N VAL A 120 7.01 5.73 1.30
CA VAL A 120 5.88 6.36 2.01
C VAL A 120 4.79 5.34 2.31
N GLN A 121 4.41 4.50 1.34
CA GLN A 121 3.34 3.53 1.53
C GLN A 121 3.73 2.41 2.49
N LEU A 122 4.94 1.88 2.36
CA LEU A 122 5.50 0.89 3.29
C LEU A 122 5.57 1.45 4.70
N ALA A 123 6.06 2.68 4.90
CA ALA A 123 6.08 3.32 6.22
C ALA A 123 4.66 3.53 6.78
N ALA A 124 3.72 3.96 5.93
CA ALA A 124 2.34 4.16 6.33
C ALA A 124 1.65 2.86 6.77
N ALA A 125 2.01 1.70 6.21
CA ALA A 125 1.51 0.40 6.66
C ALA A 125 1.81 0.13 8.15
N PHE A 126 2.92 0.63 8.69
CA PHE A 126 3.24 0.53 10.12
C PHE A 126 2.51 1.56 10.98
N VAL A 127 2.04 2.66 10.40
CA VAL A 127 1.55 3.83 11.15
C VAL A 127 0.02 3.90 11.18
N ILE A 128 -0.65 3.61 10.06
CA ILE A 128 -2.10 3.78 9.88
C ILE A 128 -2.94 3.07 10.96
N PRO A 129 -2.65 1.82 11.37
CA PRO A 129 -3.46 1.13 12.37
C PRO A 129 -3.39 1.75 13.77
N TYR A 130 -2.29 2.43 14.09
CA TYR A 130 -1.96 2.86 15.45
C TYR A 130 -1.97 4.37 15.66
N THR A 131 -1.98 5.14 14.57
CA THR A 131 -1.99 6.60 14.67
C THR A 131 -3.30 7.14 15.21
N LYS A 132 -3.20 8.06 16.17
CA LYS A 132 -4.34 8.84 16.70
C LYS A 132 -4.79 9.93 15.73
N TYR A 133 -3.95 10.28 14.76
CA TYR A 133 -4.23 11.34 13.80
C TYR A 133 -5.16 10.83 12.70
N ARG A 134 -6.17 11.65 12.37
CA ARG A 134 -7.13 11.37 11.30
C ARG A 134 -6.58 11.83 9.96
N LEU A 135 -5.66 11.03 9.41
CA LEU A 135 -4.97 11.31 8.14
C LEU A 135 -5.64 10.62 6.94
N GLU A 136 -6.85 10.08 7.11
CA GLU A 136 -7.53 9.31 6.06
C GLU A 136 -7.74 10.12 4.78
N SER A 137 -7.99 11.43 4.89
CA SER A 137 -8.09 12.32 3.72
C SER A 137 -6.75 12.54 3.02
N LEU A 138 -5.64 12.59 3.76
CA LEU A 138 -4.30 12.68 3.19
C LEU A 138 -3.94 11.40 2.44
N TRP A 139 -4.19 10.24 3.06
CA TRP A 139 -3.95 8.94 2.42
C TRP A 139 -4.81 8.77 1.18
N LEU A 140 -6.08 9.21 1.22
CA LEU A 140 -6.95 9.19 0.05
C LEU A 140 -6.42 10.10 -1.06
N ALA A 141 -5.98 11.31 -0.72
CA ALA A 141 -5.41 12.24 -1.71
C ALA A 141 -4.15 11.66 -2.37
N ILE A 142 -3.26 11.03 -1.60
CA ILE A 142 -2.08 10.34 -2.12
C ILE A 142 -2.49 9.21 -3.06
N THR A 143 -3.40 8.32 -2.65
CA THR A 143 -3.82 7.19 -3.51
C THR A 143 -4.49 7.68 -4.80
N VAL A 144 -5.37 8.69 -4.72
CA VAL A 144 -6.00 9.27 -5.92
C VAL A 144 -4.96 9.94 -6.82
N PHE A 145 -3.99 10.64 -6.24
CA PHE A 145 -2.88 11.22 -7.00
C PHE A 145 -2.09 10.14 -7.77
N LEU A 146 -1.79 9.00 -7.16
CA LEU A 146 -1.06 7.90 -7.81
C LEU A 146 -1.86 7.25 -8.97
N ILE A 147 -3.18 7.13 -8.82
CA ILE A 147 -4.07 6.69 -9.91
C ILE A 147 -4.02 7.71 -11.06
N LEU A 148 -4.17 9.00 -10.75
CA LEU A 148 -4.16 10.06 -11.77
C LEU A 148 -2.80 10.19 -12.46
N ALA A 149 -1.69 10.09 -11.72
CA ALA A 149 -0.34 10.10 -12.28
C ALA A 149 -0.15 8.95 -13.28
N TYR A 150 -0.65 7.75 -12.95
CA TYR A 150 -0.65 6.62 -13.89
C TYR A 150 -1.48 6.92 -15.15
N ILE A 151 -2.71 7.42 -15.00
CA ILE A 151 -3.56 7.74 -16.15
C ILE A 151 -2.90 8.80 -17.05
N VAL A 152 -2.35 9.87 -16.46
CA VAL A 152 -1.71 10.96 -17.21
C VAL A 152 -0.50 10.44 -17.99
N THR A 153 0.38 9.69 -17.34
CA THR A 153 1.57 9.13 -17.99
C THR A 153 1.25 8.16 -19.14
N ARG A 154 0.12 7.45 -19.07
CA ARG A 154 -0.34 6.51 -20.12
C ARG A 154 -1.19 7.17 -21.21
N THR A 155 -1.51 8.46 -21.10
CA THR A 155 -2.38 9.16 -22.06
C THR A 155 -1.67 10.29 -22.79
N MET A 156 -0.64 10.90 -22.21
CA MET A 156 0.11 11.99 -22.83
C MET A 156 1.56 12.04 -22.35
N ALA A 157 2.44 12.55 -23.21
CA ALA A 157 3.82 12.82 -22.85
C ALA A 157 3.87 14.00 -21.87
N ILE A 158 4.44 13.77 -20.70
CA ILE A 158 4.62 14.81 -19.67
C ILE A 158 6.10 15.04 -19.41
N TRP A 159 6.51 16.29 -19.19
CA TRP A 159 7.86 16.59 -18.72
C TRP A 159 7.99 16.18 -17.24
N PRO A 160 9.10 15.56 -16.80
CA PRO A 160 10.33 15.30 -17.55
C PRO A 160 10.40 13.96 -18.29
N ILE A 161 9.38 13.09 -18.21
CA ILE A 161 9.36 11.75 -18.83
C ILE A 161 9.50 11.83 -20.36
N GLY A 162 8.78 12.75 -21.00
CA GLY A 162 8.97 13.10 -22.42
C GLY A 162 8.33 12.14 -23.43
N PHE A 163 7.73 11.04 -22.99
CA PHE A 163 6.98 10.08 -23.82
C PHE A 163 5.74 9.56 -23.09
N VAL A 164 4.86 8.86 -23.82
CA VAL A 164 3.70 8.17 -23.24
C VAL A 164 4.17 6.80 -22.74
N GLU A 165 3.94 6.53 -21.45
CA GLU A 165 4.29 5.26 -20.82
C GLU A 165 3.40 4.12 -21.33
N GLU A 166 3.95 2.91 -21.33
CA GLU A 166 3.19 1.71 -21.69
C GLU A 166 2.22 1.29 -20.58
N VAL A 167 1.29 0.40 -20.91
CA VAL A 167 0.39 -0.20 -19.91
C VAL A 167 0.96 -1.55 -19.51
N GLU A 168 1.59 -1.60 -18.33
CA GLU A 168 2.22 -2.83 -17.85
C GLU A 168 1.30 -3.62 -16.91
N PRO A 169 1.41 -4.97 -16.87
CA PRO A 169 0.62 -5.81 -15.96
C PRO A 169 0.78 -5.41 -14.49
N LEU A 170 1.99 -5.02 -14.07
CA LEU A 170 2.26 -4.58 -12.70
C LEU A 170 1.52 -3.28 -12.38
N GLY A 171 1.50 -2.33 -13.32
CA GLY A 171 0.74 -1.09 -13.22
C GLY A 171 -0.76 -1.34 -13.06
N ILE A 172 -1.33 -2.25 -13.86
CA ILE A 172 -2.74 -2.65 -13.75
C ILE A 172 -3.06 -3.20 -12.36
N VAL A 173 -2.23 -4.14 -11.85
CA VAL A 173 -2.46 -4.74 -10.53
C VAL A 173 -2.36 -3.68 -9.43
N SER A 174 -1.37 -2.79 -9.49
CA SER A 174 -1.24 -1.66 -8.56
C SER A 174 -2.50 -0.79 -8.56
N LYS A 175 -3.00 -0.39 -9.75
CA LYS A 175 -4.23 0.42 -9.82
C LYS A 175 -5.45 -0.30 -9.24
N LEU A 176 -5.56 -1.63 -9.37
CA LEU A 176 -6.64 -2.39 -8.72
C LEU A 176 -6.53 -2.33 -7.20
N VAL A 177 -5.33 -2.48 -6.64
CA VAL A 177 -5.07 -2.36 -5.19
C VAL A 177 -5.39 -0.95 -4.71
N GLU A 178 -4.97 0.09 -5.45
CA GLU A 178 -5.28 1.49 -5.14
C GLU A 178 -6.79 1.79 -5.18
N LEU A 179 -7.53 1.24 -6.16
CA LEU A 179 -8.98 1.40 -6.23
C LEU A 179 -9.68 0.80 -5.00
N VAL A 180 -9.29 -0.40 -4.59
CA VAL A 180 -9.80 -1.01 -3.34
C VAL A 180 -9.43 -0.14 -2.14
N THR A 181 -8.21 0.40 -2.11
CA THR A 181 -7.74 1.30 -1.07
C THR A 181 -8.59 2.56 -0.96
N VAL A 182 -8.92 3.19 -2.09
CA VAL A 182 -9.83 4.34 -2.17
C VAL A 182 -11.18 4.00 -1.56
N LEU A 183 -11.78 2.85 -1.92
CA LEU A 183 -13.08 2.44 -1.40
C LEU A 183 -13.07 2.31 0.13
N VAL A 184 -12.02 1.68 0.68
CA VAL A 184 -11.90 1.49 2.14
C VAL A 184 -11.64 2.82 2.85
N LEU A 185 -10.80 3.70 2.30
CA LEU A 185 -10.54 5.04 2.85
C LEU A 185 -11.77 5.94 2.82
N VAL A 186 -12.54 5.91 1.74
CA VAL A 186 -13.84 6.62 1.65
C VAL A 186 -14.81 6.08 2.69
N SER A 187 -14.89 4.75 2.86
CA SER A 187 -15.71 4.13 3.91
C SER A 187 -15.30 4.58 5.31
N LEU A 188 -14.00 4.68 5.60
CA LEU A 188 -13.48 5.22 6.87
C LEU A 188 -13.89 6.67 7.10
N LEU A 189 -13.74 7.53 6.09
CA LEU A 189 -14.12 8.94 6.17
C LEU A 189 -15.64 9.11 6.38
N GLN A 190 -16.45 8.26 5.76
CA GLN A 190 -17.90 8.27 5.95
C GLN A 190 -18.30 7.84 7.37
N SER A 191 -17.71 6.76 7.88
CA SER A 191 -17.91 6.32 9.26
C SER A 191 -17.54 7.41 10.25
N ASP A 192 -16.42 8.09 10.04
CA ASP A 192 -15.97 9.16 10.92
C ASP A 192 -16.91 10.38 10.93
N ARG A 193 -17.41 10.76 9.76
CA ARG A 193 -18.42 11.83 9.61
C ARG A 193 -19.73 11.45 10.29
N ALA A 194 -20.15 10.19 10.20
CA ALA A 194 -21.38 9.70 10.83
C ALA A 194 -21.27 9.75 12.37
N SER A 195 -20.14 9.32 12.94
CA SER A 195 -19.90 9.41 14.39
C SER A 195 -19.90 10.85 14.90
N ARG A 196 -19.37 11.81 14.13
CA ARG A 196 -19.39 13.24 14.50
C ARG A 196 -20.78 13.88 14.46
N ARG A 197 -21.74 13.30 13.74
CA ARG A 197 -23.10 13.84 13.58
C ARG A 197 -24.07 13.37 14.66
N GLN A 198 -23.69 12.40 15.50
CA GLN A 198 -24.55 11.98 16.61
C GLN A 198 -24.60 13.09 17.68
N PRO A 199 -25.81 13.58 18.04
CA PRO A 199 -25.96 14.60 19.09
C PRO A 199 -25.43 14.06 20.42
N MET A 200 -24.72 14.90 21.20
CA MET A 200 -24.45 14.56 22.60
C MET A 200 -25.79 14.40 23.33
N PRO A 201 -25.95 13.40 24.22
CA PRO A 201 -27.13 13.31 25.05
C PRO A 201 -27.29 14.62 25.81
N VAL A 202 -28.40 15.33 25.57
CA VAL A 202 -28.78 16.47 26.41
C VAL A 202 -29.03 15.91 27.80
N ALA A 203 -28.28 16.39 28.80
CA ALA A 203 -28.48 15.99 30.19
C ALA A 203 -29.96 16.18 30.55
N SER A 204 -30.61 15.12 31.02
CA SER A 204 -32.00 15.16 31.45
C SER A 204 -32.14 16.17 32.59
N PRO A 205 -33.18 17.04 32.60
CA PRO A 205 -33.46 17.92 33.73
C PRO A 205 -33.70 17.19 35.06
N SER A 206 -33.83 15.85 35.05
CA SER A 206 -34.05 15.02 36.23
C SER A 206 -32.82 14.80 37.11
N ASP A 207 -31.64 15.29 36.72
CA ASP A 207 -30.38 15.11 37.48
C ASP A 207 -30.03 16.32 38.37
N ARG A 208 -31.01 17.15 38.76
CA ARG A 208 -30.83 18.27 39.70
C ARG A 208 -31.74 18.17 40.92
#